data_AF-A0A1I2BUH7-F1
#
_entry.id   AF-A0A1I2BUH7-F1
#
_cell.length_a   1.000
_cell.length_b   1.000
_cell.length_c   1.000
_cell.angle_alpha   90.00
_cell.angle_beta   90.00
_cell.angle_gamma   90.00
#
_symmetry.space_group_name_H-M   'P 1'
#
loop_
_entity.id
_entity.type
_entity.pdbx_description
1 polymer ?
#
loop_
_entity_poly.entity_id
_entity_poly.type
_entity_poly.pdbx_seq_one_letter_code
_entity_poly.pdbx_strand_id
1 'polypeptide(L)'
;MLIRREILEKIAEGGVTLQFRRWRRPTVRAGGTLRTSRGVLAIAAVEPVALAKITAAEARRAGSPSLAALRAELAGHEGTVYRVELSLAGADPRVALRETLPDAEQTAALQAKLERLPWAVELLRTIAAQPGVRAPDLAAAAGLPTPNFKARVRRLKELGLTESLTVGYRLSPRGRALLAAPTPK
;
A
#
# COMPACT_ATOMS: atom_id res chain seq x y z
N MET A 1 7.21 -0.90 6.93
CA MET A 1 6.74 -0.37 8.24
C MET A 1 5.22 -0.50 8.33
N LEU A 2 4.69 -1.06 9.42
CA LEU A 2 3.26 -1.05 9.75
C LEU A 2 2.99 0.02 10.82
N ILE A 3 1.85 0.69 10.73
CA ILE A 3 1.39 1.70 11.69
C ILE A 3 -0.03 1.33 12.09
N ARG A 4 -0.33 1.35 13.40
CA ARG A 4 -1.67 1.06 13.93
C ARG A 4 -2.67 2.11 13.43
N ARG A 5 -3.91 1.69 13.23
CA ARG A 5 -4.98 2.55 12.69
C ARG A 5 -5.18 3.84 13.49
N GLU A 6 -5.21 3.74 14.83
CA GLU A 6 -5.33 4.89 15.74
C GLU A 6 -4.21 5.93 15.51
N ILE A 7 -2.99 5.47 15.24
CA ILE A 7 -1.84 6.34 14.98
C ILE A 7 -1.96 6.98 13.60
N LEU A 8 -2.46 6.23 12.60
CA LEU A 8 -2.72 6.78 11.27
C LEU A 8 -3.77 7.91 11.28
N GLU A 9 -4.79 7.79 12.12
CA GLU A 9 -5.81 8.84 12.31
C GLU A 9 -5.17 10.11 12.90
N LYS A 10 -4.36 9.96 13.95
CA LYS A 10 -3.62 11.10 14.53
C LYS A 10 -2.59 11.71 13.57
N ILE A 11 -1.99 10.93 12.67
CA ILE A 11 -1.12 11.46 11.61
C ILE A 11 -1.93 12.31 10.62
N ALA A 12 -3.11 11.82 10.22
CA ALA A 12 -3.99 12.54 9.30
C ALA A 12 -4.47 13.88 9.87
N GLU A 13 -4.70 13.95 11.19
CA GLU A 13 -5.06 15.16 11.92
C GLU A 13 -3.85 16.07 12.23
N GLY A 14 -2.62 15.63 11.93
CA GLY A 14 -1.38 16.36 12.23
C GLY A 14 -0.89 16.26 13.68
N GLY A 15 -1.61 15.54 14.55
CA GLY A 15 -1.23 15.31 15.95
C GLY A 15 -0.04 14.37 16.14
N VAL A 16 0.29 13.55 15.14
CA VAL A 16 1.49 12.71 15.10
C VAL A 16 2.30 13.00 13.85
N THR A 17 3.56 13.42 14.04
CA THR A 17 4.47 13.78 12.94
C THR A 17 5.76 12.95 12.93
N LEU A 18 5.98 12.14 13.98
CA LEU A 18 7.17 11.31 14.13
C LEU A 18 6.77 9.83 14.23
N GLN A 19 7.68 8.96 13.81
CA GLN A 19 7.71 7.56 14.20
C GLN A 19 9.13 7.20 14.58
N PHE A 20 9.29 6.44 15.66
CA PHE A 20 10.57 5.82 15.99
C PHE A 20 10.50 4.33 15.70
N ARG A 21 11.57 3.80 15.09
CA ARG A 21 11.67 2.39 14.76
C ARG A 21 13.08 1.90 14.99
N ARG A 22 13.23 0.69 15.52
CA ARG A 22 14.51 0.04 15.63
C ARG A 22 14.63 -1.04 14.56
N TRP A 23 15.62 -0.89 13.69
CA TRP A 23 15.77 -1.71 12.49
C TRP A 23 17.24 -2.08 12.25
N ARG A 24 17.47 -3.29 11.73
CA ARG A 24 18.77 -3.65 11.12
C ARG A 24 19.02 -2.87 9.82
N ARG A 25 17.96 -2.63 9.03
CA ARG A 25 17.97 -1.77 7.84
C ARG A 25 16.63 -1.04 7.71
N PRO A 26 16.61 0.26 7.39
CA PRO A 26 15.36 0.99 7.19
C PRO A 26 14.47 0.40 6.09
N THR A 27 13.16 0.35 6.34
CA THR A 27 12.16 -0.13 5.36
C THR A 27 11.51 1.01 4.56
N VAL A 28 11.86 2.25 4.89
CA VAL A 28 11.45 3.49 4.22
C VAL A 28 12.68 4.38 4.07
N ARG A 29 12.61 5.39 3.20
CA ARG A 29 13.68 6.34 2.92
C ARG A 29 13.16 7.77 2.92
N ALA A 30 14.03 8.72 3.23
CA ALA A 30 13.73 10.15 3.09
C ALA A 30 13.35 10.49 1.64
N GLY A 31 12.41 11.42 1.47
CA GLY A 31 11.77 11.73 0.18
C GLY A 31 10.86 10.63 -0.37
N GLY A 32 10.74 9.51 0.32
CA GLY A 32 9.88 8.40 -0.08
C GLY A 32 8.43 8.58 0.34
N THR A 33 7.59 7.61 -0.05
CA THR A 33 6.20 7.52 0.41
C THR A 33 5.90 6.16 1.02
N LEU A 34 4.92 6.13 1.92
CA LEU A 34 4.39 4.91 2.51
C LEU A 34 2.88 4.87 2.33
N ARG A 35 2.38 3.87 1.59
CA ARG A 35 0.95 3.64 1.45
C ARG A 35 0.40 2.91 2.67
N THR A 36 -0.71 3.41 3.19
CA THR A 36 -1.38 2.92 4.40
C THR A 36 -2.89 2.79 4.12
N SER A 37 -3.65 2.27 5.09
CA SER A 37 -5.11 2.22 4.99
C SER A 37 -5.78 3.60 5.04
N ARG A 38 -5.07 4.65 5.48
CA ARG A 38 -5.57 6.03 5.56
C ARG A 38 -5.05 6.94 4.45
N GLY A 39 -4.38 6.37 3.45
CA GLY A 39 -3.81 7.11 2.34
C GLY A 39 -2.30 6.98 2.26
N VAL A 40 -1.66 7.94 1.60
CA VAL A 40 -0.22 7.97 1.38
C VAL A 40 0.42 8.89 2.40
N LEU A 41 1.43 8.41 3.10
CA LEU A 41 2.29 9.22 3.94
C LEU A 41 3.51 9.67 3.15
N ALA A 42 3.90 10.94 3.26
CA ALA A 42 5.21 11.42 2.85
C ALA A 42 6.22 11.11 3.95
N ILE A 43 7.41 10.66 3.57
CA ILE A 43 8.53 10.41 4.48
C ILE A 43 9.54 11.52 4.27
N ALA A 44 9.52 12.54 5.12
CA ALA A 44 10.39 13.71 4.99
C ALA A 44 11.84 13.36 5.32
N ALA A 45 12.07 12.68 6.44
CA ALA A 45 13.41 12.31 6.91
C ALA A 45 13.44 10.92 7.56
N VAL A 46 14.59 10.26 7.49
CA VAL A 46 14.88 8.99 8.15
C VAL A 46 16.31 9.07 8.68
N GLU A 47 16.47 9.27 9.99
CA GLU A 47 17.77 9.56 10.60
C GLU A 47 18.05 8.60 11.76
N PRO A 48 19.27 8.03 11.86
CA PRO A 48 19.64 7.29 13.05
C PRO A 48 19.70 8.22 14.26
N VAL A 49 19.22 7.76 15.41
CA VAL A 49 19.21 8.53 16.65
C VAL A 49 19.56 7.63 17.83
N ALA A 50 20.39 8.13 18.75
CA ALA A 50 20.67 7.42 19.98
C ALA A 50 19.43 7.42 20.88
N LEU A 51 19.08 6.27 21.47
CA LEU A 51 17.91 6.14 22.33
C LEU A 51 17.89 7.20 23.46
N ALA A 52 19.06 7.52 24.00
CA ALA A 52 19.25 8.54 25.04
C ALA A 52 18.88 9.96 24.60
N LYS A 53 19.00 10.28 23.31
CA LYS A 53 18.73 11.61 22.74
C LYS A 53 17.24 11.86 22.44
N ILE A 54 16.41 10.81 22.48
CA ILE A 54 14.97 10.96 22.28
C ILE A 54 14.35 11.66 23.49
N THR A 55 13.62 12.74 23.22
CA THR A 55 12.97 13.59 24.22
C THR A 55 11.53 13.16 24.50
N ALA A 56 10.99 13.58 25.66
CA ALA A 56 9.57 13.39 25.95
C ALA A 56 8.65 14.13 24.98
N ALA A 57 9.09 15.28 24.46
CA ALA A 57 8.34 16.02 23.44
C ALA A 57 8.25 15.24 22.11
N GLU A 58 9.36 14.65 21.65
CA GLU A 58 9.36 13.79 20.47
C GLU A 58 8.54 12.52 20.67
N ALA A 59 8.55 11.94 21.88
CA ALA A 59 7.70 10.80 22.21
C ALA A 59 6.20 11.13 22.06
N ARG A 60 5.78 12.32 22.50
CA ARG A 60 4.41 12.82 22.29
C ARG A 60 4.10 13.01 20.81
N ARG A 61 5.02 13.64 20.04
CA ARG A 61 4.90 13.78 18.57
C ARG A 61 4.88 12.45 17.83
N ALA A 62 5.33 11.36 18.45
CA ALA A 62 5.22 10.00 17.93
C ALA A 62 3.94 9.27 18.33
N GLY A 63 3.06 9.92 19.11
CA GLY A 63 1.82 9.33 19.62
C GLY A 63 2.04 8.38 20.80
N SER A 64 3.23 8.38 21.41
CA SER A 64 3.52 7.60 22.61
C SER A 64 2.99 8.30 23.88
N PRO A 65 2.42 7.56 24.84
CA PRO A 65 1.96 8.15 26.10
C PRO A 65 3.10 8.69 26.98
N SER A 66 4.31 8.15 26.83
CA SER A 66 5.50 8.62 27.56
C SER A 66 6.80 8.27 26.85
N LEU A 67 7.90 8.91 27.26
CA LEU A 67 9.24 8.55 26.81
C LEU A 67 9.62 7.13 27.23
N ALA A 68 9.26 6.72 28.45
CA ALA A 68 9.53 5.38 28.97
C ALA A 68 8.82 4.31 28.13
N ALA A 69 7.54 4.51 27.80
CA ALA A 69 6.78 3.60 26.95
C ALA A 69 7.40 3.45 25.56
N LEU A 70 7.82 4.56 24.95
CA LEU A 70 8.49 4.54 23.64
C LEU A 70 9.81 3.76 23.69
N ARG A 71 10.62 3.96 24.74
CA ARG A 71 11.88 3.24 24.92
C ARG A 71 11.68 1.75 25.14
N ALA A 72 10.66 1.36 25.91
CA ALA A 72 10.30 -0.03 26.12
C ALA A 72 9.87 -0.71 24.80
N GLU A 73 9.06 -0.03 23.98
CA GLU A 73 8.67 -0.53 22.65
C GLU A 73 9.91 -0.75 21.76
N LEU A 74 10.83 0.22 21.72
CA LEU A 74 12.05 0.12 20.93
C LEU A 74 13.04 -0.93 21.45
N ALA A 75 13.06 -1.20 22.75
CA ALA A 75 13.95 -2.17 23.38
C ALA A 75 13.63 -3.62 22.96
N GLY A 76 12.37 -3.94 22.65
CA GLY A 76 11.94 -5.25 22.16
C GLY A 76 12.37 -5.59 20.72
N HIS A 77 13.17 -4.74 20.10
CA HIS A 77 13.62 -4.89 18.72
C HIS A 77 15.14 -4.75 18.60
N GLU A 78 15.71 -5.30 17.53
CA GLU A 78 17.15 -5.25 17.27
C GLU A 78 17.53 -4.23 16.19
N GLY A 79 18.76 -3.72 16.29
CA GLY A 79 19.38 -2.82 15.30
C GLY A 79 19.44 -1.36 15.76
N THR A 80 19.52 -0.46 14.79
CA THR A 80 19.65 0.99 15.01
C THR A 80 18.29 1.64 15.17
N VAL A 81 18.17 2.57 16.11
CA VAL A 81 16.95 3.37 16.26
C VAL A 81 16.98 4.49 15.24
N TYR A 82 15.88 4.64 14.50
CA TYR A 82 15.68 5.70 13.52
C TYR A 82 14.52 6.59 13.95
N ARG A 83 14.71 7.89 13.81
CA ARG A 83 13.65 8.91 13.81
C ARG A 83 13.15 9.07 12.38
N VAL A 84 11.86 8.90 12.18
CA VAL A 84 11.19 9.05 10.89
C VAL A 84 10.23 10.22 10.98
N GLU A 85 10.44 11.22 10.14
CA GLU A 85 9.50 12.33 9.99
C GLU A 85 8.51 12.02 8.89
N LEU A 86 7.22 12.18 9.19
CA LEU A 86 6.16 11.85 8.26
C LEU A 86 4.93 12.74 8.41
N SER A 87 4.17 12.83 7.33
CA SER A 87 2.90 13.55 7.26
C SER A 87 1.97 12.87 6.25
N LEU A 88 0.67 13.16 6.32
CA LEU A 88 -0.25 12.72 5.28
C LEU A 88 0.02 13.51 3.99
N ALA A 89 0.32 12.79 2.90
CA ALA A 89 0.51 13.37 1.57
C ALA A 89 -0.80 13.43 0.76
N GLY A 90 -1.76 12.56 1.08
CA GLY A 90 -3.07 12.53 0.42
C GLY A 90 -3.71 11.15 0.43
N ALA A 91 -4.83 11.02 -0.30
CA ALA A 91 -5.54 9.76 -0.46
C ALA A 91 -4.73 8.73 -1.26
N ASP A 92 -5.05 7.43 -1.11
CA ASP A 92 -4.45 6.38 -1.96
C ASP A 92 -4.90 6.59 -3.42
N PRO A 93 -3.97 6.85 -4.37
CA PRO A 93 -4.33 7.16 -5.75
C PRO A 93 -5.11 6.03 -6.44
N ARG A 94 -4.99 4.79 -5.96
CA ARG A 94 -5.74 3.65 -6.51
C ARG A 94 -7.25 3.78 -6.30
N VAL A 95 -7.69 4.53 -5.29
CA VAL A 95 -9.12 4.76 -5.03
C VAL A 95 -9.71 5.65 -6.12
N ALA A 96 -9.04 6.73 -6.48
CA ALA A 96 -9.47 7.57 -7.60
C ALA A 96 -9.39 6.79 -8.93
N LEU A 97 -8.26 6.12 -9.19
CA LEU A 97 -8.07 5.37 -10.43
C LEU A 97 -9.17 4.34 -10.68
N ARG A 98 -9.55 3.54 -9.67
CA ARG A 98 -10.52 2.45 -9.87
C ARG A 98 -11.93 2.96 -10.21
N GLU A 99 -12.29 4.14 -9.72
CA GLU A 99 -13.62 4.76 -9.91
C GLU A 99 -13.73 5.49 -11.25
N THR A 100 -12.61 6.01 -11.77
CA THR A 100 -12.56 6.76 -13.03
C THR A 100 -12.44 5.86 -14.26
N LEU A 101 -13.39 5.97 -15.19
CA LEU A 101 -13.31 5.34 -16.51
C LEU A 101 -12.12 5.91 -17.30
N PRO A 102 -11.30 5.07 -17.93
CA PRO A 102 -10.20 5.55 -18.76
C PRO A 102 -10.75 6.17 -20.05
N ASP A 103 -10.18 7.31 -20.45
CA ASP A 103 -10.33 7.81 -21.82
C ASP A 103 -9.58 6.92 -22.84
N ALA A 104 -9.62 7.28 -24.13
CA ALA A 104 -8.99 6.49 -25.19
C ALA A 104 -7.46 6.38 -25.02
N GLU A 105 -6.78 7.46 -24.67
CA GLU A 105 -5.32 7.49 -24.49
C GLU A 105 -4.91 6.63 -23.28
N GLN A 106 -5.61 6.79 -22.17
CA GLN A 106 -5.41 6.00 -20.96
C GLN A 106 -5.69 4.52 -21.19
N THR A 107 -6.70 4.20 -22.00
CA THR A 107 -7.03 2.82 -22.38
C THR A 107 -5.89 2.19 -23.16
N ALA A 108 -5.40 2.86 -24.21
CA ALA A 108 -4.26 2.38 -25.00
C ALA A 108 -3.00 2.19 -24.14
N ALA A 109 -2.71 3.15 -23.25
CA ALA A 109 -1.57 3.06 -22.33
C ALA A 109 -1.70 1.89 -21.34
N LEU A 110 -2.91 1.56 -20.89
CA LEU A 110 -3.17 0.38 -20.05
C LEU A 110 -3.00 -0.91 -20.84
N GLN A 111 -3.52 -0.99 -22.06
CA GLN A 111 -3.39 -2.15 -22.94
C GLN A 111 -1.91 -2.46 -23.20
N ALA A 112 -1.11 -1.46 -23.57
CA ALA A 112 0.34 -1.60 -23.75
C ALA A 112 1.09 -2.05 -22.47
N LYS A 113 0.59 -1.69 -21.28
CA LYS A 113 1.12 -2.22 -20.01
C LYS A 113 0.72 -3.67 -19.79
N LEU A 114 -0.49 -4.07 -20.17
CA LEU A 114 -0.98 -5.44 -20.03
C LEU A 114 -0.31 -6.40 -21.02
N GLU A 115 0.08 -5.95 -22.21
CA GLU A 115 0.86 -6.75 -23.17
C GLU A 115 2.19 -7.24 -22.58
N ARG A 116 2.84 -6.40 -21.76
CA ARG A 116 4.06 -6.78 -21.02
C ARG A 116 3.79 -7.74 -19.85
N LEU A 117 2.53 -8.05 -19.58
CA LEU A 117 2.07 -8.93 -18.51
C LEU A 117 1.19 -10.02 -19.13
N PRO A 118 1.76 -11.08 -19.73
CA PRO A 118 1.01 -12.05 -20.55
C PRO A 118 -0.13 -12.78 -19.80
N TRP A 119 -0.10 -12.77 -18.47
CA TRP A 119 -1.14 -13.34 -17.59
C TRP A 119 -2.28 -12.36 -17.25
N ALA A 120 -2.15 -11.07 -17.57
CA ALA A 120 -3.00 -10.01 -17.03
C ALA A 120 -4.44 -10.08 -17.53
N VAL A 121 -4.63 -10.19 -18.84
CA VAL A 121 -5.96 -10.21 -19.46
C VAL A 121 -6.75 -11.43 -18.98
N GLU A 122 -6.11 -12.60 -18.98
CA GLU A 122 -6.75 -13.83 -18.51
C GLU A 122 -7.13 -13.73 -17.03
N LEU A 123 -6.23 -13.22 -16.18
CA LEU A 123 -6.52 -13.03 -14.77
C LEU A 123 -7.67 -12.04 -14.52
N LEU A 124 -7.76 -10.96 -15.31
CA LEU A 124 -8.89 -10.02 -15.23
C LEU A 124 -10.20 -10.71 -15.61
N ARG A 125 -10.22 -11.55 -16.65
CA ARG A 125 -11.39 -12.34 -17.05
C ARG A 125 -11.80 -13.34 -15.98
N THR A 126 -10.83 -14.06 -15.39
CA THR A 126 -11.09 -14.99 -14.28
C THR A 126 -11.75 -14.28 -13.10
N ILE A 127 -11.23 -13.11 -12.69
CA ILE A 127 -11.80 -12.32 -11.59
C ILE A 127 -13.19 -11.77 -11.95
N ALA A 128 -13.40 -11.38 -13.21
CA ALA A 128 -14.70 -10.88 -13.68
C ALA A 128 -15.77 -11.98 -13.63
N ALA A 129 -15.42 -13.21 -14.00
CA ALA A 129 -16.35 -14.33 -14.02
C ALA A 129 -16.69 -14.86 -12.62
N GLN A 130 -15.81 -14.66 -11.65
CA GLN A 130 -15.91 -15.25 -10.30
C GLN A 130 -15.67 -14.20 -9.19
N PRO A 131 -16.47 -13.13 -9.10
CA PRO A 131 -16.28 -12.11 -8.09
C PRO A 131 -16.50 -12.68 -6.68
N GLY A 132 -15.61 -12.33 -5.75
CA GLY A 132 -15.72 -12.76 -4.35
C GLY A 132 -15.19 -14.17 -4.03
N VAL A 133 -14.72 -14.93 -5.02
CA VAL A 133 -14.07 -16.23 -4.78
C VAL A 133 -12.72 -16.03 -4.09
N ARG A 134 -12.40 -16.92 -3.15
CA ARG A 134 -11.18 -16.81 -2.34
C ARG A 134 -9.95 -16.92 -3.22
N ALA A 135 -8.91 -16.17 -2.86
CA ALA A 135 -7.65 -16.18 -3.60
C ALA A 135 -7.01 -17.57 -3.76
N PRO A 136 -7.02 -18.48 -2.75
CA PRO A 136 -6.48 -19.83 -2.92
C PRO A 136 -7.23 -20.65 -3.97
N ASP A 137 -8.55 -20.53 -4.02
CA ASP A 137 -9.40 -21.30 -4.94
C ASP A 137 -9.19 -20.83 -6.39
N LEU A 138 -9.15 -19.51 -6.60
CA LEU A 138 -8.80 -18.93 -7.91
C LEU A 138 -7.37 -19.30 -8.34
N ALA A 139 -6.42 -19.33 -7.39
CA ALA A 139 -5.04 -19.70 -7.67
C ALA A 139 -4.92 -21.19 -8.05
N ALA A 140 -5.64 -22.08 -7.36
CA ALA A 140 -5.69 -23.50 -7.66
C ALA A 140 -6.29 -23.76 -9.06
N ALA A 141 -7.40 -23.11 -9.39
CA ALA A 141 -8.00 -23.21 -10.73
C ALA A 141 -7.06 -22.69 -11.84
N ALA A 142 -6.23 -21.69 -11.53
CA ALA A 142 -5.22 -21.16 -12.45
C ALA A 142 -3.88 -21.94 -12.45
N GLY A 143 -3.78 -23.06 -11.72
CA GLY A 143 -2.55 -23.86 -11.60
C GLY A 143 -1.36 -23.08 -11.01
N LEU A 144 -1.61 -22.08 -10.17
CA LEU A 144 -0.61 -21.13 -9.68
C LEU A 144 -0.51 -21.16 -8.15
N PRO A 145 0.70 -21.09 -7.56
CA PRO A 145 0.83 -20.90 -6.12
C PRO A 145 0.12 -19.63 -5.65
N THR A 146 -0.63 -19.72 -4.55
CA THR A 146 -1.42 -18.59 -3.99
C THR A 146 -0.59 -17.30 -3.81
N PRO A 147 0.67 -17.32 -3.32
CA PRO A 147 1.48 -16.10 -3.23
C PRO A 147 1.73 -15.42 -4.58
N ASN A 148 2.00 -16.21 -5.62
CA ASN A 148 2.22 -15.72 -6.98
C ASN A 148 0.93 -15.12 -7.56
N PHE A 149 -0.21 -15.78 -7.33
CA PHE A 149 -1.52 -15.24 -7.72
C PHE A 149 -1.78 -13.89 -7.06
N LYS A 150 -1.62 -13.80 -5.73
CA LYS A 150 -1.78 -12.55 -4.99
C LYS A 150 -0.83 -11.45 -5.46
N ALA A 151 0.41 -11.79 -5.83
CA ALA A 151 1.37 -10.84 -6.38
C ALA A 151 0.91 -10.29 -7.75
N ARG A 152 0.35 -11.14 -8.62
CA ARG A 152 -0.25 -10.74 -9.90
C ARG A 152 -1.46 -9.82 -9.71
N VAL A 153 -2.40 -10.22 -8.84
CA VAL A 153 -3.56 -9.37 -8.48
C VAL A 153 -3.11 -8.02 -7.92
N ARG A 154 -2.07 -8.00 -7.09
CA ARG A 154 -1.51 -6.75 -6.56
C ARG A 154 -1.05 -5.84 -7.69
N ARG A 155 -0.33 -6.34 -8.70
CA ARG A 155 0.10 -5.52 -9.86
C ARG A 155 -1.09 -4.92 -10.61
N LEU A 156 -2.17 -5.68 -10.82
CA LEU A 156 -3.40 -5.15 -11.46
C LEU A 156 -4.10 -4.11 -10.59
N LYS A 157 -4.09 -4.31 -9.26
CA LYS A 157 -4.63 -3.35 -8.29
C LYS A 157 -3.87 -2.03 -8.30
N GLU A 158 -2.56 -2.04 -8.53
CA GLU A 158 -1.77 -0.81 -8.71
C GLU A 158 -2.19 0.00 -9.93
N LEU A 159 -2.74 -0.65 -10.96
CA LEU A 159 -3.29 0.00 -12.15
C LEU A 159 -4.76 0.42 -11.98
N GLY A 160 -5.34 0.25 -10.79
CA GLY A 160 -6.74 0.54 -10.51
C GLY A 160 -7.72 -0.42 -11.18
N LEU A 161 -7.30 -1.60 -11.64
CA LEU A 161 -8.14 -2.52 -12.42
C LEU A 161 -8.94 -3.51 -11.57
N THR A 162 -8.54 -3.71 -10.31
CA THR A 162 -9.18 -4.68 -9.39
C THR A 162 -9.37 -4.09 -8.00
N GLU A 163 -10.35 -4.63 -7.29
CA GLU A 163 -10.68 -4.32 -5.90
C GLU A 163 -10.54 -5.57 -5.02
N SER A 164 -10.02 -5.38 -3.81
CA SER A 164 -10.04 -6.44 -2.79
C SER A 164 -11.32 -6.29 -1.97
N LEU A 165 -12.01 -7.41 -1.77
CA LEU A 165 -13.18 -7.49 -0.92
C LEU A 165 -12.78 -8.11 0.43
N THR A 166 -13.75 -8.22 1.34
CA THR A 166 -13.59 -9.03 2.56
C THR A 166 -13.18 -10.46 2.22
N VAL A 167 -13.78 -11.02 1.17
CA VAL A 167 -13.42 -12.32 0.60
C VAL A 167 -13.24 -12.15 -0.90
N GLY A 168 -12.05 -12.49 -1.40
CA GLY A 168 -11.77 -12.49 -2.83
C GLY A 168 -11.57 -11.11 -3.46
N TYR A 169 -11.83 -11.05 -4.76
CA TYR A 169 -11.58 -9.89 -5.62
C TYR A 169 -12.77 -9.61 -6.54
N ARG A 170 -12.82 -8.40 -7.08
CA ARG A 170 -13.67 -8.04 -8.23
C ARG A 170 -12.95 -7.06 -9.14
N LEU A 171 -13.44 -6.89 -10.37
CA LEU A 171 -13.00 -5.79 -11.22
C LEU A 171 -13.54 -4.46 -10.71
N SER A 172 -12.75 -3.41 -10.88
CA SER A 172 -13.21 -2.04 -10.71
C SER A 172 -14.02 -1.56 -11.93
N PRO A 173 -14.75 -0.43 -11.83
CA PRO A 173 -15.28 0.27 -13.01
C PRO A 173 -14.24 0.43 -14.13
N ARG A 174 -13.05 0.92 -13.81
CA ARG A 174 -11.93 1.05 -14.76
C ARG A 174 -11.50 -0.28 -15.39
N GLY A 175 -11.41 -1.34 -14.60
CA GLY A 175 -11.03 -2.67 -15.08
C GLY A 175 -12.07 -3.29 -16.02
N ARG A 176 -13.36 -3.09 -15.74
CA ARG A 176 -14.45 -3.52 -16.62
C ARG A 176 -14.41 -2.77 -17.96
N ALA A 177 -14.23 -1.46 -17.93
CA ALA A 177 -14.12 -0.65 -19.15
C ALA A 177 -12.92 -1.07 -20.00
N LEU A 178 -11.76 -1.34 -19.38
CA LEU A 178 -10.58 -1.83 -20.09
C LEU A 178 -10.81 -3.18 -20.79
N LEU A 179 -11.53 -4.12 -20.15
CA LEU A 179 -11.85 -5.41 -20.77
C LEU A 179 -12.89 -5.32 -21.89
N ALA A 180 -13.81 -4.35 -21.81
CA ALA A 180 -14.82 -4.11 -22.84
C ALA A 180 -14.26 -3.34 -24.04
N ALA A 181 -13.15 -2.62 -23.86
CA ALA A 181 -12.52 -1.85 -24.93
C ALA A 181 -11.97 -2.78 -26.03
N PRO A 182 -12.11 -2.41 -27.31
CA PRO A 182 -11.51 -3.17 -28.40
C PRO A 182 -9.99 -3.21 -28.21
N THR A 183 -9.39 -4.36 -28.53
CA THR A 183 -7.93 -4.48 -28.57
C THR A 183 -7.42 -3.63 -29.72
N PRO A 184 -6.39 -2.79 -29.52
CA PRO A 184 -5.80 -2.01 -30.60
C PRO A 184 -5.23 -3.01 -31.62
N LYS A 185 -5.49 -2.73 -32.91
CA LYS A 185 -4.98 -3.50 -34.04
C LYS A 185 -3.46 -3.39 -34.14
#